data_AF-A0A503WXI0-F1
#
_entry.id   AF-A0A503WXI0-F1
#
_cell.length_a   1.000
_cell.length_b   1.000
_cell.length_c   1.000
_cell.angle_alpha   90.00
_cell.angle_beta   90.00
_cell.angle_gamma   90.00
#
_symmetry.space_group_name_H-M   'P 1'
#
loop_
_entity.id
_entity.type
_entity.pdbx_description
1 polymer ?
#
loop_
_entity_poly.entity_id
_entity_poly.type
_entity_poly.pdbx_seq_one_letter_code
_entity_poly.pdbx_strand_id
1 'polypeptide(L)'
;MAELSSLAELGAATGNTNTQAAAPVHVQKLDKSGRAYATGKRKNAIARVWVKPGSGKIVVNDKEFATYFARPVLQMILNQPIIAANRSGQYDIIATVIGGGLSGQAGAVRHGISKALTYYEPALRAVLKKGGFLTRDSRVVERKKYGKAKARRSFQFSKR
;
A
#
# COMPACT_ATOMS: atom_id res chain seq x y z
N MET A 1 14.65 -44.51 34.00
CA MET A 1 14.85 -44.64 32.54
C MET A 1 13.68 -45.43 32.00
N ALA A 2 12.66 -44.77 31.44
CA ALA A 2 11.51 -45.47 30.87
C ALA A 2 11.81 -45.70 29.37
N GLU A 3 11.97 -46.97 29.00
CA GLU A 3 12.26 -47.40 27.63
C GLU A 3 10.95 -47.40 26.81
N LEU A 4 10.88 -46.53 25.80
CA LEU A 4 9.76 -46.48 24.85
C LEU A 4 9.95 -47.57 23.80
N SER A 5 9.02 -48.53 23.76
CA SER A 5 9.22 -49.82 23.09
C SER A 5 8.46 -49.95 21.76
N SER A 6 7.71 -48.93 21.32
CA SER A 6 6.89 -49.04 20.10
C SER A 6 6.78 -47.74 19.30
N LEU A 7 6.73 -47.87 17.97
CA LEU A 7 6.55 -46.76 17.02
C LEU A 7 5.21 -46.02 17.22
N ALA A 8 4.21 -46.71 17.79
CA ALA A 8 2.88 -46.16 18.06
C ALA A 8 2.89 -45.12 19.20
N GLU A 9 3.78 -45.28 20.18
CA GLU A 9 3.93 -44.35 21.31
C GLU A 9 4.63 -43.04 20.90
N LEU A 10 5.45 -43.06 19.83
CA LEU A 10 6.02 -41.85 19.22
C LEU A 10 4.95 -40.98 18.53
N GLY A 11 3.87 -41.59 18.03
CA GLY A 11 2.77 -40.89 17.38
C GLY A 11 1.94 -40.02 18.34
N ALA A 12 1.84 -40.44 19.61
CA ALA A 12 1.19 -39.65 20.65
C ALA A 12 2.08 -38.52 21.18
N ALA A 13 3.41 -38.71 21.20
CA ALA A 13 4.38 -37.69 21.60
C ALA A 13 4.61 -36.59 20.54
N THR A 14 4.31 -36.87 19.26
CA THR A 14 4.40 -35.88 18.16
C THR A 14 3.17 -34.97 18.02
N GLY A 15 2.12 -35.21 18.84
CA GLY A 15 0.94 -34.34 18.93
C GLY A 15 1.21 -32.96 19.55
N ASN A 16 2.36 -32.78 20.22
CA ASN A 16 2.83 -31.48 20.67
C ASN A 16 3.78 -30.87 19.64
N THR A 17 3.27 -30.61 18.44
CA THR A 17 3.84 -29.52 17.65
C THR A 17 3.59 -28.26 18.46
N ASN A 18 4.62 -27.88 19.20
CA ASN A 18 4.78 -26.61 19.87
C ASN A 18 4.65 -25.53 18.78
N THR A 19 3.42 -25.23 18.39
CA THR A 19 3.06 -24.07 17.59
C THR A 19 3.20 -22.92 18.56
N GLN A 20 4.45 -22.61 18.90
CA GLN A 20 4.82 -21.34 19.46
C GLN A 20 4.13 -20.33 18.58
N ALA A 21 3.21 -19.57 19.16
CA ALA A 21 2.50 -18.52 18.46
C ALA A 21 3.56 -17.60 17.89
N ALA A 22 3.87 -17.78 16.60
CA ALA A 22 4.84 -16.97 15.90
C ALA A 22 4.41 -15.53 16.14
N ALA A 23 5.29 -14.73 16.75
CA ALA A 23 5.02 -13.33 17.06
C ALA A 23 4.31 -12.68 15.86
N PRO A 24 3.29 -11.83 16.08
CA PRO A 24 2.49 -11.33 14.99
C PRO A 24 3.42 -10.67 13.97
N VAL A 25 3.54 -11.30 12.79
CA VAL A 25 4.47 -10.87 11.73
C VAL A 25 4.18 -9.42 11.31
N HIS A 26 2.97 -8.94 11.59
CA HIS A 26 2.51 -7.59 11.33
C HIS A 26 1.77 -7.04 12.54
N VAL A 27 2.24 -5.91 13.08
CA VAL A 27 1.73 -5.28 14.30
C VAL A 27 0.84 -4.09 13.95
N GLN A 28 -0.25 -3.91 14.71
CA GLN A 28 -1.09 -2.72 14.60
C GLN A 28 -0.33 -1.47 15.05
N LYS A 29 -0.34 -0.43 14.22
CA LYS A 29 0.33 0.84 14.52
C LYS A 29 -0.68 1.98 14.43
N LEU A 30 -1.18 2.38 15.60
CA LEU A 30 -2.16 3.44 15.77
C LEU A 30 -1.59 4.56 16.64
N ASP A 31 -2.06 5.78 16.38
CA ASP A 31 -1.75 6.93 17.23
C ASP A 31 -2.67 6.96 18.47
N LYS A 32 -2.39 7.90 19.39
CA LYS A 32 -3.21 8.16 20.59
C LYS A 32 -4.70 8.39 20.28
N SER A 33 -5.02 8.85 19.07
CA SER A 33 -6.40 9.08 18.60
C SER A 33 -7.02 7.90 17.85
N GLY A 34 -6.38 6.72 17.84
CA GLY A 34 -6.89 5.53 17.13
C GLY A 34 -6.81 5.64 15.60
N ARG A 35 -5.93 6.49 15.07
CA ARG A 35 -5.75 6.70 13.63
C ARG A 35 -4.50 5.95 13.15
N ALA A 36 -4.55 5.44 11.94
CA ALA A 36 -3.38 4.85 11.28
C ALA A 36 -2.75 5.86 10.32
N TYR A 37 -1.46 6.11 10.49
CA TYR A 37 -0.67 7.00 9.65
C TYR A 37 0.18 6.22 8.64
N ALA A 38 0.14 6.63 7.37
CA ALA A 38 1.08 6.13 6.37
C ALA A 38 1.46 7.18 5.33
N THR A 39 2.60 6.95 4.70
CA THR A 39 3.06 7.74 3.56
C THR A 39 3.11 6.92 2.29
N GLY A 40 2.58 7.48 1.20
CA GLY A 40 2.68 6.95 -0.15
C GLY A 40 3.49 7.88 -1.06
N LYS A 41 4.22 7.31 -2.03
CA LYS A 41 5.03 8.06 -2.99
C LYS A 41 4.92 7.44 -4.38
N ARG A 42 4.78 8.29 -5.41
CA ARG A 42 4.86 7.87 -6.83
C ARG A 42 5.40 9.02 -7.67
N LYS A 43 6.41 8.75 -8.51
CA LYS A 43 7.17 9.80 -9.20
C LYS A 43 7.62 10.86 -8.17
N ASN A 44 7.25 12.12 -8.38
CA ASN A 44 7.53 13.24 -7.48
C ASN A 44 6.40 13.55 -6.50
N ALA A 45 5.29 12.80 -6.52
CA ALA A 45 4.17 13.00 -5.63
C ALA A 45 4.37 12.27 -4.29
N ILE A 46 4.07 12.97 -3.20
CA ILE A 46 4.12 12.46 -1.83
C ILE A 46 2.75 12.66 -1.20
N ALA A 47 2.17 11.58 -0.68
CA ALA A 47 0.89 11.59 0.02
C ALA A 47 1.08 11.16 1.46
N ARG A 48 0.62 11.99 2.40
CA ARG A 48 0.43 11.64 3.81
C ARG A 48 -1.03 11.24 3.98
N VAL A 49 -1.29 10.06 4.51
CA VAL A 49 -2.63 9.50 4.63
C VAL A 49 -2.88 9.12 6.07
N TRP A 50 -4.02 9.56 6.58
CA TRP A 50 -4.57 9.17 7.87
C TRP A 50 -5.85 8.38 7.63
N VAL A 51 -5.94 7.22 8.27
CA VAL A 51 -7.14 6.38 8.23
C VAL A 51 -7.73 6.31 9.63
N LYS A 52 -9.04 6.52 9.73
CA LYS A 52 -9.82 6.36 10.96
C LYS A 52 -11.08 5.55 10.66
N PRO A 53 -11.63 4.78 11.60
CA PRO A 53 -12.95 4.18 11.44
C PRO A 53 -14.00 5.30 11.29
N GLY A 54 -14.96 5.14 10.37
CA GLY A 54 -15.92 6.20 10.04
C GLY A 54 -16.95 5.79 8.99
N SER A 55 -17.48 6.79 8.28
CA SER A 55 -18.59 6.63 7.31
C SER A 55 -18.13 6.44 5.86
N GLY A 56 -16.82 6.36 5.61
CA GLY A 56 -16.28 6.19 4.26
C GLY A 56 -15.92 7.50 3.56
N LYS A 57 -15.84 8.62 4.29
CA LYS A 57 -15.55 9.93 3.70
C LYS A 57 -14.08 10.03 3.32
N ILE A 58 -13.80 10.39 2.07
CA ILE A 58 -12.44 10.58 1.55
C ILE A 58 -12.23 12.06 1.24
N VAL A 59 -11.31 12.68 1.98
CA VAL A 59 -10.93 14.09 1.82
C VAL A 59 -9.47 14.18 1.38
N VAL A 60 -9.19 14.97 0.35
CA VAL A 60 -7.87 15.18 -0.23
C VAL A 60 -7.57 16.68 -0.28
N ASN A 61 -6.56 17.14 0.46
CA ASN A 61 -6.21 18.57 0.58
C ASN A 61 -7.45 19.44 0.87
N ASP A 62 -8.22 19.06 1.88
CA ASP A 62 -9.42 19.77 2.37
C ASP A 62 -10.58 19.87 1.34
N LYS A 63 -10.50 19.11 0.26
CA LYS A 63 -11.55 18.99 -0.75
C LYS A 63 -12.05 17.55 -0.83
N GLU A 64 -13.28 17.39 -1.27
CA GLU A 64 -13.81 16.05 -1.57
C GLU A 64 -13.01 15.40 -2.69
N PHE A 65 -12.71 14.10 -2.56
CA PHE A 65 -11.83 13.41 -3.50
C PHE A 65 -12.36 13.43 -4.94
N ALA A 66 -13.70 13.43 -5.13
CA ALA A 66 -14.34 13.52 -6.43
C ALA A 66 -14.07 14.87 -7.11
N THR A 67 -14.11 15.96 -6.35
CA THR A 67 -13.80 17.31 -6.83
C THR A 67 -12.31 17.49 -7.10
N TYR A 68 -11.44 16.92 -6.24
CA TYR A 68 -9.99 17.03 -6.42
C TYR A 68 -9.50 16.22 -7.64
N PHE A 69 -10.00 14.99 -7.79
CA PHE A 69 -9.69 14.13 -8.93
C PHE A 69 -10.84 14.16 -9.94
N ALA A 70 -10.88 15.19 -10.79
CA ALA A 70 -11.94 15.37 -11.79
C ALA A 70 -12.14 14.19 -12.76
N ARG A 71 -11.10 13.36 -12.98
CA ARG A 71 -11.18 12.21 -13.89
C ARG A 71 -11.64 10.95 -13.15
N PRO A 72 -12.69 10.24 -13.62
CA PRO A 72 -13.22 9.04 -12.95
C PRO A 72 -12.19 7.91 -12.84
N VAL A 73 -11.28 7.79 -13.82
CA VAL A 73 -10.18 6.82 -13.78
C VAL A 73 -9.28 7.02 -12.55
N LEU A 74 -9.02 8.28 -12.15
CA LEU A 74 -8.18 8.58 -10.99
C LEU A 74 -8.90 8.26 -9.67
N GLN A 75 -10.21 8.52 -9.63
CA GLN A 75 -11.07 8.14 -8.50
C GLN A 75 -11.10 6.62 -8.32
N MET A 76 -11.25 5.87 -9.41
CA MET A 76 -11.21 4.40 -9.39
C MET A 76 -9.89 3.87 -8.83
N ILE A 77 -8.75 4.44 -9.25
CA ILE A 77 -7.41 4.05 -8.75
C ILE A 77 -7.29 4.24 -7.24
N LEU A 78 -7.90 5.29 -6.70
CA LEU A 78 -7.89 5.58 -5.26
C LEU A 78 -8.73 4.56 -4.47
N ASN A 79 -9.86 4.12 -5.03
CA ASN A 79 -10.80 3.19 -4.40
C ASN A 79 -10.37 1.72 -4.48
N GLN A 80 -9.51 1.35 -5.44
CA GLN A 80 -8.98 -0.02 -5.61
C GLN A 80 -8.59 -0.76 -4.31
N PRO A 81 -7.75 -0.20 -3.41
CA PRO A 81 -7.35 -0.91 -2.19
C PRO A 81 -8.49 -1.09 -1.18
N ILE A 82 -9.47 -0.18 -1.16
CA ILE A 82 -10.63 -0.25 -0.26
C ILE A 82 -11.57 -1.36 -0.72
N ILE A 83 -11.81 -1.42 -2.04
CA ILE A 83 -12.61 -2.46 -2.68
C ILE A 83 -11.92 -3.82 -2.50
N ALA A 84 -10.62 -3.92 -2.77
CA ALA A 84 -9.87 -5.16 -2.61
C ALA A 84 -9.86 -5.68 -1.16
N ALA A 85 -9.93 -4.79 -0.18
CA ALA A 85 -10.03 -5.15 1.23
C ALA A 85 -11.46 -5.48 1.69
N ASN A 86 -12.49 -5.28 0.85
CA ASN A 86 -13.91 -5.38 1.23
C ASN A 86 -14.28 -4.49 2.43
N ARG A 87 -13.69 -3.29 2.50
CA ARG A 87 -13.88 -2.32 3.61
C ARG A 87 -14.55 -1.01 3.18
N SER A 88 -15.34 -1.05 2.11
CA SER A 88 -16.08 0.12 1.62
C SER A 88 -17.00 0.67 2.72
N GLY A 89 -16.94 1.98 2.97
CA GLY A 89 -17.83 2.64 3.94
C GLY A 89 -17.42 2.51 5.42
N GLN A 90 -16.35 1.77 5.74
CA GLN A 90 -15.93 1.53 7.13
C GLN A 90 -14.88 2.53 7.64
N TYR A 91 -14.17 3.19 6.71
CA TYR A 91 -13.00 4.01 7.02
C TYR A 91 -13.11 5.40 6.40
N ASP A 92 -12.94 6.43 7.22
CA ASP A 92 -12.70 7.79 6.73
C ASP A 92 -11.21 7.97 6.47
N ILE A 93 -10.91 8.65 5.36
CA ILE A 93 -9.55 8.82 4.85
C ILE A 93 -9.28 10.31 4.67
N ILE A 94 -8.25 10.79 5.34
CA ILE A 94 -7.77 12.17 5.19
C ILE A 94 -6.38 12.10 4.56
N ALA A 95 -6.25 12.61 3.34
CA ALA A 95 -5.01 12.62 2.60
C ALA A 95 -4.52 14.05 2.34
N THR A 96 -3.27 14.32 2.68
CA THR A 96 -2.56 15.53 2.29
C THR A 96 -1.51 15.17 1.24
N VAL A 97 -1.57 15.80 0.07
CA VAL A 97 -0.73 15.44 -1.07
C VAL A 97 0.02 16.65 -1.59
N ILE A 98 1.32 16.47 -1.84
CA ILE A 98 2.20 17.50 -2.40
C ILE A 98 3.03 16.94 -3.57
N GLY A 99 3.36 17.82 -4.51
CA GLY A 99 4.23 17.51 -5.66
C GLY A 99 3.60 16.64 -6.76
N GLY A 100 4.32 16.53 -7.88
CA GLY A 100 3.89 15.79 -9.06
C GLY A 100 2.66 16.39 -9.75
N GLY A 101 1.91 15.55 -10.47
CA GLY A 101 0.62 15.90 -11.06
C GLY A 101 -0.46 14.90 -10.66
N LEU A 102 -1.72 15.16 -11.03
CA LEU A 102 -2.91 14.42 -10.53
C LEU A 102 -2.79 12.90 -10.63
N SER A 103 -2.26 12.36 -11.74
CA SER A 103 -2.08 10.91 -11.91
C SER A 103 -1.01 10.32 -10.97
N GLY A 104 0.08 11.05 -10.75
CA GLY A 104 1.12 10.67 -9.78
C GLY A 104 0.58 10.72 -8.36
N GLN A 105 -0.18 11.77 -8.04
CA GLN A 105 -0.84 11.97 -6.75
C GLN A 105 -1.84 10.86 -6.43
N ALA A 106 -2.74 10.52 -7.35
CA ALA A 106 -3.68 9.41 -7.17
C ALA A 106 -2.96 8.09 -6.86
N GLY A 107 -1.86 7.80 -7.57
CA GLY A 107 -1.05 6.62 -7.31
C GLY A 107 -0.31 6.66 -5.96
N ALA A 108 0.12 7.84 -5.52
CA ALA A 108 0.72 8.03 -4.21
C ALA A 108 -0.31 7.81 -3.09
N VAL A 109 -1.51 8.37 -3.23
CA VAL A 109 -2.62 8.19 -2.27
C VAL A 109 -3.03 6.72 -2.19
N ARG A 110 -3.21 6.04 -3.33
CA ARG A 110 -3.50 4.58 -3.37
C ARG A 110 -2.50 3.78 -2.54
N HIS A 111 -1.21 4.07 -2.72
CA HIS A 111 -0.15 3.38 -1.97
C HIS A 111 -0.17 3.73 -0.47
N GLY A 112 -0.48 4.99 -0.13
CA GLY A 112 -0.64 5.45 1.25
C GLY A 112 -1.81 4.77 1.97
N ILE A 113 -3.00 4.73 1.34
CA ILE A 113 -4.19 4.05 1.88
C ILE A 113 -3.89 2.59 2.17
N SER A 114 -3.26 1.90 1.21
CA SER A 114 -2.95 0.48 1.35
C SER A 114 -2.04 0.20 2.56
N LYS A 115 -1.05 1.07 2.79
CA LYS A 115 -0.17 0.95 3.97
C LYS A 115 -0.91 1.26 5.27
N ALA A 116 -1.72 2.32 5.29
CA ALA A 116 -2.49 2.69 6.48
C ALA A 116 -3.48 1.59 6.88
N LEU A 117 -4.15 0.96 5.91
CA LEU A 117 -5.02 -0.19 6.15
C LEU A 117 -4.27 -1.37 6.77
N THR A 118 -3.04 -1.66 6.33
CA THR A 118 -2.23 -2.72 6.96
C THR A 118 -1.77 -2.40 8.38
N TYR A 119 -1.64 -1.12 8.73
CA TYR A 119 -1.33 -0.72 10.10
C TYR A 119 -2.55 -0.76 11.02
N TYR A 120 -3.75 -0.60 10.45
CA TYR A 120 -5.00 -0.72 11.20
C TYR A 120 -5.43 -2.18 11.36
N GLU A 121 -5.47 -2.95 10.27
CA GLU A 121 -5.78 -4.39 10.24
C GLU A 121 -4.62 -5.16 9.59
N PRO A 122 -3.70 -5.75 10.37
CA PRO A 122 -2.53 -6.44 9.82
C PRO A 122 -2.87 -7.67 8.97
N ALA A 123 -4.04 -8.28 9.21
CA ALA A 123 -4.56 -9.40 8.42
C ALA A 123 -4.81 -9.05 6.94
N LEU A 124 -5.17 -7.80 6.63
CA LEU A 124 -5.46 -7.35 5.26
C LEU A 124 -4.22 -7.34 4.36
N ARG A 125 -3.02 -7.45 4.94
CA ARG A 125 -1.77 -7.38 4.20
C ARG A 125 -1.66 -8.48 3.15
N ALA A 126 -2.13 -9.70 3.43
CA ALA A 126 -2.07 -10.80 2.46
C ALA A 126 -2.83 -10.46 1.17
N VAL A 127 -4.06 -9.95 1.32
CA VAL A 127 -4.92 -9.54 0.21
C VAL A 127 -4.32 -8.35 -0.54
N LEU A 128 -3.89 -7.32 0.18
CA LEU A 128 -3.31 -6.11 -0.42
C LEU A 128 -1.96 -6.35 -1.09
N LYS A 129 -1.17 -7.31 -0.61
CA LYS A 129 0.08 -7.76 -1.24
C LYS A 129 -0.21 -8.50 -2.54
N LYS A 130 -1.19 -9.41 -2.54
CA LYS A 130 -1.62 -10.14 -3.75
C LYS A 130 -2.15 -9.18 -4.82
N GLY A 131 -2.88 -8.14 -4.42
CA GLY A 131 -3.34 -7.06 -5.32
C GLY A 131 -2.25 -6.08 -5.78
N GLY A 132 -1.00 -6.22 -5.33
CA GLY A 132 0.13 -5.38 -5.75
C GLY A 132 0.09 -3.93 -5.24
N PHE A 133 -0.71 -3.62 -4.22
CA PHE A 133 -0.89 -2.24 -3.73
C PHE A 133 0.21 -1.78 -2.76
N LEU A 134 0.89 -2.74 -2.13
CA LEU A 134 1.98 -2.48 -1.19
C LEU A 134 3.33 -2.23 -1.86
N THR A 135 3.46 -2.56 -3.14
CA THR A 135 4.68 -2.29 -3.90
C THR A 135 4.66 -0.85 -4.38
N ARG A 136 5.68 -0.07 -4.02
CA ARG A 136 5.84 1.30 -4.54
C ARG A 136 6.26 1.23 -6.01
N ASP A 137 5.56 1.95 -6.87
CA ASP A 137 5.98 2.15 -8.26
C ASP A 137 7.30 2.95 -8.30
N SER A 138 8.39 2.26 -8.64
CA SER A 138 9.75 2.80 -8.66
C SER A 138 10.04 3.70 -9.86
N ARG A 139 9.15 3.74 -10.86
CA ARG A 139 9.36 4.51 -12.10
C ARG A 139 9.44 6.01 -11.82
N VAL A 140 10.55 6.61 -12.20
CA VAL A 140 10.82 8.06 -12.14
C VAL A 140 11.28 8.52 -13.53
N VAL A 141 11.11 9.80 -13.83
CA VAL A 141 11.54 10.38 -15.10
C VAL A 141 13.06 10.30 -15.21
N GLU A 142 13.56 9.66 -16.28
CA GLU A 142 14.98 9.64 -16.58
C GLU A 142 15.47 11.05 -16.91
N ARG A 143 16.66 11.42 -16.42
CA ARG A 143 17.29 12.69 -16.76
C ARG A 143 17.64 12.77 -18.26
N LYS A 144 17.76 14.00 -18.77
CA LYS A 144 18.35 14.23 -20.09
C LYS A 144 19.83 13.78 -20.09
N LYS A 145 20.22 13.03 -21.11
CA LYS A 145 21.62 12.63 -21.35
C LYS A 145 22.25 13.58 -22.37
N TYR A 146 23.54 13.86 -22.23
CA TYR A 146 24.27 14.70 -23.19
C TYR A 146 24.26 14.04 -24.59
N GLY A 147 24.35 14.85 -25.64
CA GLY A 147 24.28 14.36 -27.03
C GLY A 147 22.92 13.83 -27.47
N LYS A 148 21.87 13.91 -26.63
CA LYS A 148 20.51 13.46 -26.95
C LYS A 148 19.49 14.58 -26.76
N ALA A 149 18.45 14.57 -27.59
CA ALA A 149 17.34 15.52 -27.51
C ALA A 149 16.47 15.31 -26.25
N LYS A 150 16.31 14.05 -25.82
CA LYS A 150 15.63 13.66 -24.56
C LYS A 150 16.42 12.53 -23.86
N ALA A 151 15.84 11.86 -22.87
CA ALA A 151 16.50 10.75 -22.16
C ALA A 151 17.07 9.66 -23.10
N ARG A 152 16.32 9.32 -24.16
CA ARG A 152 16.71 8.29 -25.15
C ARG A 152 16.74 8.76 -26.61
N ARG A 153 15.89 9.72 -26.97
CA ARG A 153 15.77 10.26 -28.35
C ARG A 153 17.08 10.90 -28.81
N SER A 154 17.73 10.28 -29.78
CA SER A 154 18.88 10.85 -30.50
C SER A 154 18.42 11.79 -31.62
N PHE A 155 19.34 12.63 -32.09
CA PHE A 155 19.19 13.32 -33.36
C PHE A 155 19.32 12.31 -34.51
N GLN A 156 18.89 12.71 -35.71
CA GLN A 156 19.07 11.88 -36.91
C GLN A 156 20.56 11.72 -37.19
N PHE A 157 21.01 10.48 -37.38
CA PHE A 157 22.39 10.17 -37.74
C PHE A 157 22.57 10.24 -39.26
N SER A 158 23.54 11.01 -39.75
CA SER A 158 23.99 10.96 -41.14
C SER A 158 25.16 9.98 -41.24
N LYS A 159 25.01 8.95 -42.10
CA LYS A 159 26.01 7.89 -42.29
C LYS A 159 27.10 8.27 -43.30
N ARG A 160 26.84 9.27 -44.14
CA ARG A 160 27.70 9.66 -45.27
C ARG A 160 29.06 10.14 -44.81
#